data_AF-A0A356X796-F1
#
_entry.id   AF-A0A356X796-F1
#
_cell.length_a   1.000
_cell.length_b   1.000
_cell.length_c   1.000
_cell.angle_alpha   90.00
_cell.angle_beta   90.00
_cell.angle_gamma   90.00
#
_symmetry.space_group_name_H-M   'P 1'
#
loop_
_entity.id
_entity.type
_entity.pdbx_description
1 polymer ?
#
loop_
_entity_poly.entity_id
_entity_poly.type
_entity_poly.pdbx_seq_one_letter_code
_entity_poly.pdbx_strand_id
1 'polypeptide(L)'
;YYMDYMKSVANLKAVMDEKKQKKAKASITPIQKAVRYGMAAAVILIASVLGVLNMNTSGDLSVSPVDQIGLDVVRSAEGISGEVTNDVIRRAIRLATEGDVQQAISILQDELEVTEDPQLTADLALSLGSIQYNNGNYDASLENFEKVVRQDNVDLLTLEKGYWFLGNTYFQLERMEEAEVAFRNAYDLNGAYSRVAKTYMDALGNVGVTASE
;
A
#
# COMPACT_ATOMS: atom_id res chain seq x y z
N TYR A 1 28.40 -1.97 -7.92
CA TYR A 1 27.32 -2.61 -7.13
C TYR A 1 26.91 -1.78 -5.92
N TYR A 2 27.64 -1.78 -4.79
CA TYR A 2 27.22 -1.02 -3.59
C TYR A 2 27.16 0.51 -3.80
N MET A 3 28.19 1.10 -4.43
CA MET A 3 28.23 2.54 -4.70
C MET A 3 27.14 3.03 -5.66
N ASP A 4 26.65 2.14 -6.51
CA ASP A 4 25.68 2.45 -7.55
C ASP A 4 24.26 2.36 -7.02
N TYR A 5 23.99 1.30 -6.26
CA TYR A 5 22.81 1.14 -5.43
C TYR A 5 22.59 2.36 -4.51
N MET A 6 23.65 2.85 -3.87
CA MET A 6 23.55 4.03 -2.99
C MET A 6 23.16 5.31 -3.72
N LYS A 7 23.60 5.52 -4.98
CA LYS A 7 23.27 6.72 -5.76
C LYS A 7 21.81 6.72 -6.21
N SER A 8 21.32 5.58 -6.63
CA SER A 8 19.96 5.41 -7.11
C SER A 8 18.94 5.40 -5.98
N VAL A 9 19.25 4.77 -4.84
CA VAL A 9 18.47 4.95 -3.59
C VAL A 9 18.44 6.42 -3.19
N ALA A 10 19.56 7.14 -3.32
CA ALA A 10 19.59 8.58 -3.05
C ALA A 10 18.70 9.39 -4.02
N ASN A 11 18.64 9.03 -5.30
CA ASN A 11 17.73 9.66 -6.27
C ASN A 11 16.25 9.38 -5.92
N LEU A 12 15.90 8.14 -5.60
CA LEU A 12 14.53 7.79 -5.16
C LEU A 12 14.16 8.55 -3.89
N LYS A 13 15.07 8.60 -2.91
CA LYS A 13 14.90 9.37 -1.68
C LYS A 13 14.66 10.85 -1.97
N ALA A 14 15.44 11.46 -2.87
CA ALA A 14 15.24 12.85 -3.27
C ALA A 14 13.85 13.09 -3.88
N VAL A 15 13.37 12.18 -4.73
CA VAL A 15 12.00 12.23 -5.30
C VAL A 15 10.94 12.11 -4.21
N MET A 16 11.13 11.20 -3.24
CA MET A 16 10.21 11.05 -2.11
C MET A 16 10.19 12.29 -1.21
N ASP A 17 11.36 12.87 -0.91
CA ASP A 17 11.48 14.08 -0.11
C ASP A 17 10.81 15.27 -0.80
N GLU A 18 10.95 15.40 -2.12
CA GLU A 18 10.26 16.42 -2.91
C GLU A 18 8.73 16.24 -2.82
N LYS A 19 8.22 15.00 -2.93
CA LYS A 19 6.79 14.69 -2.77
C LYS A 19 6.30 15.00 -1.34
N LYS A 20 7.04 14.59 -0.32
CA LYS A 20 6.74 14.88 1.10
C LYS A 20 6.65 16.40 1.34
N GLN A 21 7.59 17.17 0.80
CA GLN A 21 7.59 18.64 0.90
C GLN A 21 6.40 19.28 0.17
N LYS A 22 6.04 18.80 -1.03
CA LYS A 22 4.86 19.29 -1.77
C LYS A 22 3.56 19.00 -1.01
N LYS A 23 3.41 17.80 -0.43
CA LYS A 23 2.25 17.43 0.40
C LYS A 23 2.16 18.27 1.68
N ALA A 24 3.29 18.53 2.34
CA ALA A 24 3.35 19.39 3.52
C ALA A 24 3.05 20.86 3.22
N LYS A 25 3.40 21.37 2.03
CA LYS A 25 3.02 22.74 1.60
C LYS A 25 1.55 22.85 1.18
N ALA A 26 0.95 21.78 0.69
CA ALA A 26 -0.45 21.75 0.27
C ALA A 26 -1.46 21.66 1.44
N SER A 27 -1.02 21.46 2.68
CA SER A 27 -1.90 21.22 3.84
C SER A 27 -2.42 22.48 4.56
N ILE A 28 -2.26 23.68 3.98
CA ILE A 28 -2.77 24.93 4.57
C ILE A 28 -3.76 25.62 3.62
N THR A 29 -4.92 25.01 3.36
CA THR A 29 -6.14 25.75 2.94
C THR A 29 -7.39 24.92 3.24
N PRO A 30 -8.42 25.45 3.93
CA PRO A 30 -9.64 24.72 4.27
C PRO A 30 -10.58 24.64 3.07
N ILE A 31 -10.26 23.81 2.08
CA ILE A 31 -11.18 23.39 1.01
C ILE A 31 -11.18 21.87 0.95
N GLN A 32 -11.68 21.23 2.01
CA GLN A 32 -11.83 19.76 2.07
C GLN A 32 -13.26 19.28 2.36
N LYS A 33 -14.25 20.16 2.50
CA LYS A 33 -15.66 19.72 2.66
C LYS A 33 -16.39 19.46 1.33
N ALA A 34 -16.05 20.17 0.25
CA ALA A 34 -16.80 20.07 -1.01
C ALA A 34 -16.29 18.98 -1.98
N VAL A 35 -15.02 18.58 -1.88
CA VAL A 35 -14.43 17.61 -2.84
C VAL A 35 -14.80 16.15 -2.50
N ARG A 36 -15.17 15.86 -1.23
CA ARG A 36 -15.54 14.50 -0.79
C ARG A 36 -16.84 13.97 -1.43
N TYR A 37 -17.75 14.83 -1.90
CA TYR A 37 -19.01 14.40 -2.52
C TYR A 37 -19.01 14.45 -4.06
N GLY A 38 -18.04 15.13 -4.67
CA GLY A 38 -17.92 15.25 -6.13
C GLY A 38 -16.95 14.26 -6.80
N MET A 39 -16.01 13.66 -6.04
CA MET A 39 -15.02 12.70 -6.56
C MET A 39 -15.33 11.23 -6.24
N ALA A 40 -16.48 10.92 -5.65
CA ALA A 40 -16.88 9.57 -5.26
C ALA A 40 -17.22 8.64 -6.44
N ALA A 41 -16.77 8.94 -7.67
CA ALA A 41 -17.22 8.26 -8.88
C ALA A 41 -16.14 7.85 -9.89
N ALA A 42 -14.81 8.04 -9.68
CA ALA A 42 -13.87 7.68 -10.77
C ALA A 42 -12.39 7.36 -10.50
N VAL A 43 -11.77 7.53 -9.32
CA VAL A 43 -10.28 7.69 -9.32
C VAL A 43 -9.43 6.57 -8.69
N ILE A 44 -9.96 5.60 -7.94
CA ILE A 44 -9.09 4.56 -7.31
C ILE A 44 -8.97 3.27 -8.14
N LEU A 45 -9.08 3.39 -9.46
CA LEU A 45 -8.37 2.51 -10.40
C LEU A 45 -7.27 3.25 -11.17
N ILE A 46 -7.10 4.55 -10.87
CA ILE A 46 -6.27 5.45 -11.66
C ILE A 46 -5.02 5.88 -10.88
N ALA A 47 -4.96 5.77 -9.55
CA ALA A 47 -3.68 5.93 -8.84
C ALA A 47 -2.66 4.83 -9.22
N SER A 48 -3.14 3.62 -9.55
CA SER A 48 -2.32 2.52 -10.06
C SER A 48 -1.92 2.66 -11.54
N VAL A 49 -2.55 3.56 -12.31
CA VAL A 49 -2.26 3.79 -13.74
C VAL A 49 -1.57 5.13 -14.00
N LEU A 50 -1.88 6.19 -13.23
CA LEU A 50 -1.24 7.50 -13.36
C LEU A 50 0.08 7.62 -12.59
N GLY A 51 0.31 6.78 -11.57
CA GLY A 51 1.61 6.70 -10.91
C GLY A 51 2.71 6.05 -11.77
N VAL A 52 2.33 5.33 -12.83
CA VAL A 52 3.24 4.56 -13.70
C VAL A 52 3.64 5.31 -14.98
N LEU A 53 3.02 6.45 -15.30
CA LEU A 53 3.20 7.12 -16.60
C LEU A 53 3.56 8.62 -16.48
N ASN A 54 4.45 8.98 -15.56
CA ASN A 54 5.26 10.17 -15.80
C ASN A 54 6.37 9.79 -16.80
N MET A 55 6.01 9.69 -18.08
CA MET A 55 6.95 9.57 -19.18
C MET A 55 7.74 10.86 -19.30
N ASN A 56 8.72 11.04 -18.41
CA ASN A 56 9.84 11.90 -18.70
C ASN A 56 10.74 11.12 -19.66
N THR A 57 11.06 11.72 -20.79
CA THR A 57 11.83 11.19 -21.92
C THR A 57 13.30 10.94 -21.54
N SER A 58 13.54 10.05 -20.58
CA SER A 58 14.88 9.76 -20.05
C SER A 58 15.09 8.30 -19.67
N GLY A 59 14.26 7.36 -20.13
CA GLY A 59 14.50 5.91 -19.97
C GLY A 59 14.56 5.39 -18.52
N ASP A 60 14.30 6.24 -17.53
CA ASP A 60 14.45 5.92 -16.10
C ASP A 60 13.07 5.55 -15.52
N LEU A 61 12.90 4.28 -15.12
CA LEU A 61 11.67 3.84 -14.46
C LEU A 61 11.63 4.42 -13.03
N SER A 62 10.97 5.57 -12.86
CA SER A 62 10.75 6.13 -11.51
C SER A 62 9.52 5.49 -10.86
N VAL A 63 9.73 4.58 -9.90
CA VAL A 63 8.65 4.09 -9.01
C VAL A 63 8.57 4.93 -7.74
N SER A 64 7.44 4.87 -7.05
CA SER A 64 7.23 5.46 -5.73
C SER A 64 6.28 4.57 -4.93
N PRO A 65 6.32 4.57 -3.59
CA PRO A 65 5.33 3.84 -2.82
C PRO A 65 3.92 4.33 -3.14
N VAL A 66 2.93 3.45 -3.01
CA VAL A 66 1.52 3.82 -3.20
C VAL A 66 1.14 4.95 -2.23
N ASP A 67 0.42 5.96 -2.71
CA ASP A 67 0.05 7.11 -1.86
C ASP A 67 -0.99 6.72 -0.80
N GLN A 68 -1.93 5.84 -1.18
CA GLN A 68 -2.98 5.30 -0.34
C GLN A 68 -3.32 3.88 -0.79
N ILE A 69 -3.70 3.04 0.17
CA ILE A 69 -4.26 1.71 -0.07
C ILE A 69 -5.78 1.83 -0.16
N GLY A 70 -6.35 1.33 -1.25
CA GLY A 70 -7.79 1.24 -1.40
C GLY A 70 -8.38 0.26 -0.38
N LEU A 71 -9.26 0.74 0.49
CA LEU A 71 -10.00 -0.07 1.45
C LEU A 71 -11.25 -0.65 0.77
N ASP A 72 -11.10 -1.34 -0.38
CA ASP A 72 -12.11 -2.18 -1.08
C ASP A 72 -13.63 -1.92 -0.87
N VAL A 73 -14.03 -0.64 -0.81
CA VAL A 73 -15.41 -0.17 -0.88
C VAL A 73 -15.82 -0.14 -2.35
N VAL A 74 -16.12 -1.30 -2.93
CA VAL A 74 -16.89 -1.34 -4.18
C VAL A 74 -18.34 -1.07 -3.81
N ARG A 75 -18.88 0.09 -4.19
CA ARG A 75 -20.30 0.41 -4.02
C ARG A 75 -21.16 -0.55 -4.87
N SER A 76 -21.63 -1.63 -4.27
CA SER A 76 -22.96 -2.18 -4.59
C SER A 76 -24.03 -1.22 -4.05
N ALA A 77 -25.32 -1.41 -4.38
CA ALA A 77 -26.41 -0.55 -3.89
C ALA A 77 -26.49 -0.46 -2.35
N GLU A 78 -25.84 -1.40 -1.65
CA GLU A 78 -25.70 -1.48 -0.19
C GLU A 78 -24.33 -1.00 0.33
N GLY A 79 -23.42 -0.57 -0.56
CA GLY A 79 -22.22 0.20 -0.22
C GLY A 79 -20.97 -0.59 0.14
N ILE A 80 -20.91 -1.92 -0.05
CA ILE A 80 -19.72 -2.74 0.26
C ILE A 80 -19.48 -3.78 -0.83
N SER A 81 -18.20 -4.07 -1.14
CA SER A 81 -17.81 -5.12 -2.08
C SER A 81 -18.31 -6.47 -1.55
N GLY A 82 -18.81 -7.34 -2.43
CA GLY A 82 -19.21 -8.70 -2.04
C GLY A 82 -18.04 -9.59 -1.62
N GLU A 83 -16.80 -9.08 -1.69
CA GLU A 83 -15.57 -9.79 -1.33
C GLU A 83 -15.29 -9.68 0.18
N VAL A 84 -15.61 -8.55 0.82
CA VAL A 84 -15.45 -8.39 2.28
C VAL A 84 -16.71 -8.89 2.97
N THR A 85 -16.66 -10.10 3.51
CA THR A 85 -17.82 -10.75 4.15
C THR A 85 -17.90 -10.51 5.66
N ASN A 86 -16.77 -10.24 6.32
CA ASN A 86 -16.73 -10.07 7.78
C ASN A 86 -17.28 -8.69 8.23
N ASP A 87 -18.24 -8.71 9.15
CA ASP A 87 -18.95 -7.51 9.63
C ASP A 87 -18.06 -6.48 10.33
N VAL A 88 -17.06 -6.94 11.09
CA VAL A 88 -16.12 -6.06 11.79
C VAL A 88 -15.26 -5.31 10.79
N ILE A 89 -14.71 -6.00 9.78
CA ILE A 89 -13.94 -5.38 8.69
C ILE A 89 -14.81 -4.34 7.96
N ARG A 90 -16.03 -4.73 7.57
CA ARG A 90 -17.00 -3.83 6.91
C ARG A 90 -17.27 -2.56 7.73
N ARG A 91 -17.43 -2.70 9.05
CA ARG A 91 -17.64 -1.57 9.97
C ARG A 91 -16.39 -0.71 10.10
N ALA A 92 -15.21 -1.31 10.19
CA ALA A 92 -13.95 -0.60 10.33
C ALA A 92 -13.65 0.25 9.10
N ILE A 93 -13.84 -0.31 7.90
CA ILE A 93 -13.68 0.42 6.64
C ILE A 93 -14.60 1.63 6.60
N ARG A 94 -15.88 1.47 6.96
CA ARG A 94 -16.82 2.60 7.03
C ARG A 94 -16.35 3.69 8.00
N LEU A 95 -16.01 3.33 9.24
CA LEU A 95 -15.49 4.27 10.23
C LEU A 95 -14.25 5.01 9.70
N ALA A 96 -13.30 4.30 9.10
CA ALA A 96 -12.11 4.90 8.52
C ALA A 96 -12.45 5.89 7.38
N THR A 97 -13.41 5.55 6.51
CA THR A 97 -13.85 6.45 5.43
C THR A 97 -14.62 7.67 5.91
N GLU A 98 -15.32 7.56 7.03
CA GLU A 98 -16.04 8.67 7.70
C GLU A 98 -15.07 9.60 8.46
N GLY A 99 -13.86 9.13 8.75
CA GLY A 99 -12.81 9.86 9.45
C GLY A 99 -12.60 9.42 10.89
N ASP A 100 -13.40 8.47 11.38
CA ASP A 100 -13.30 7.85 12.70
C ASP A 100 -12.20 6.77 12.73
N VAL A 101 -11.00 7.12 12.25
CA VAL A 101 -9.87 6.20 12.04
C VAL A 101 -9.47 5.46 13.31
N GLN A 102 -9.49 6.12 14.47
CA GLN A 102 -9.10 5.49 15.74
C GLN A 102 -10.11 4.42 16.18
N GLN A 103 -11.41 4.66 15.96
CA GLN A 103 -12.43 3.66 16.26
C GLN A 103 -12.32 2.47 15.29
N ALA A 104 -12.03 2.74 14.01
CA ALA A 104 -11.79 1.68 13.02
C ALA A 104 -10.62 0.76 13.43
N ILE A 105 -9.51 1.36 13.89
CA ILE A 105 -8.34 0.63 14.39
C ILE A 105 -8.72 -0.21 15.62
N SER A 106 -9.40 0.39 16.61
CA SER A 106 -9.78 -0.28 17.85
C SER A 106 -10.60 -1.54 17.60
N ILE A 107 -11.66 -1.46 16.79
CA ILE A 107 -12.53 -2.63 16.58
C ILE A 107 -11.85 -3.77 15.82
N LEU A 108 -10.87 -3.45 14.95
CA LEU A 108 -10.07 -4.47 14.28
C LEU A 108 -9.07 -5.12 15.23
N GLN A 109 -8.46 -4.34 16.13
CA GLN A 109 -7.57 -4.87 17.16
C GLN A 109 -8.33 -5.81 18.10
N ASP A 110 -9.50 -5.39 18.59
CA ASP A 110 -10.34 -6.20 19.48
C ASP A 110 -10.72 -7.55 18.84
N GLU A 111 -11.10 -7.55 17.55
CA GLU A 111 -11.44 -8.79 16.83
C GLU A 111 -10.22 -9.68 16.56
N LEU A 112 -9.06 -9.06 16.28
CA LEU A 112 -7.80 -9.78 16.03
C LEU A 112 -7.27 -10.46 17.30
N GLU A 113 -7.61 -9.98 18.49
CA GLU A 113 -7.24 -10.60 19.77
C GLU A 113 -7.98 -11.91 20.05
N VAL A 114 -9.17 -12.08 19.48
CA VAL A 114 -10.05 -13.24 19.75
C VAL A 114 -10.17 -14.20 18.57
N THR A 115 -9.66 -13.83 17.40
CA THR A 115 -9.71 -14.66 16.20
C THR A 115 -8.59 -15.70 16.18
N GLU A 116 -8.95 -16.95 15.90
CA GLU A 116 -7.98 -18.05 15.70
C GLU A 116 -7.94 -18.57 14.25
N ASP A 117 -8.91 -18.16 13.41
CA ASP A 117 -8.95 -18.58 12.00
C ASP A 117 -7.82 -17.87 11.20
N PRO A 118 -6.92 -18.61 10.54
CA PRO A 118 -5.78 -18.01 9.85
C PRO A 118 -6.17 -17.06 8.71
N GLN A 119 -7.23 -17.41 7.95
CA GLN A 119 -7.70 -16.57 6.85
C GLN A 119 -8.28 -15.26 7.39
N LEU A 120 -9.17 -15.33 8.39
CA LEU A 120 -9.76 -14.15 8.99
C LEU A 120 -8.70 -13.28 9.70
N THR A 121 -7.72 -13.92 10.35
CA THR A 121 -6.56 -13.21 10.94
C THR A 121 -5.81 -12.42 9.87
N ALA A 122 -5.58 -13.01 8.70
CA ALA A 122 -4.96 -12.34 7.57
C ALA A 122 -5.83 -11.19 7.05
N ASP A 123 -7.14 -11.38 6.89
CA ASP A 123 -8.06 -10.35 6.38
C ASP A 123 -8.17 -9.14 7.34
N LEU A 124 -8.26 -9.41 8.65
CA LEU A 124 -8.27 -8.38 9.69
C LEU A 124 -6.96 -7.60 9.72
N ALA A 125 -5.83 -8.31 9.69
CA ALA A 125 -4.51 -7.70 9.67
C ALA A 125 -4.29 -6.87 8.39
N LEU A 126 -4.72 -7.36 7.23
CA LEU A 126 -4.65 -6.64 5.97
C LEU A 126 -5.46 -5.34 6.02
N SER A 127 -6.66 -5.40 6.58
CA SER A 127 -7.55 -4.24 6.73
C SER A 127 -6.98 -3.22 7.72
N LEU A 128 -6.49 -3.68 8.88
CA LEU A 128 -5.90 -2.85 9.92
C LEU A 128 -4.62 -2.18 9.40
N GLY A 129 -3.73 -2.96 8.79
CA GLY A 129 -2.49 -2.46 8.18
C GLY A 129 -2.76 -1.42 7.10
N SER A 130 -3.80 -1.61 6.28
CA SER A 130 -4.20 -0.66 5.24
C SER A 130 -4.71 0.67 5.80
N ILE A 131 -5.54 0.62 6.85
CA ILE A 131 -6.02 1.83 7.56
C ILE A 131 -4.85 2.56 8.21
N GLN A 132 -3.94 1.85 8.87
CA GLN A 132 -2.75 2.42 9.49
C GLN A 132 -1.81 3.04 8.46
N TYR A 133 -1.59 2.39 7.31
CA TYR A 133 -0.82 2.93 6.19
C TYR A 133 -1.39 4.27 5.72
N ASN A 134 -2.71 4.31 5.49
CA ASN A 134 -3.41 5.52 5.04
C ASN A 134 -3.36 6.65 6.08
N ASN A 135 -3.28 6.30 7.36
CA ASN A 135 -3.08 7.25 8.45
C ASN A 135 -1.60 7.70 8.62
N GLY A 136 -0.67 7.13 7.85
CA GLY A 136 0.77 7.40 7.94
C GLY A 136 1.49 6.66 9.07
N ASN A 137 0.82 5.71 9.73
CA ASN A 137 1.39 4.90 10.80
C ASN A 137 2.12 3.68 10.19
N TYR A 138 3.21 3.94 9.46
CA TYR A 138 3.89 2.90 8.67
C TYR A 138 4.50 1.78 9.50
N ASP A 139 5.00 2.05 10.71
CA ASP A 139 5.53 1.00 11.61
C ASP A 139 4.44 0.03 12.08
N ALA A 140 3.27 0.54 12.48
CA ALA A 140 2.15 -0.31 12.87
C ALA A 140 1.57 -1.08 11.67
N SER A 141 1.54 -0.42 10.50
CA SER A 141 1.12 -1.03 9.25
C SER A 141 2.03 -2.20 8.86
N LEU A 142 3.34 -2.02 9.04
CA LEU A 142 4.36 -3.05 8.81
C LEU A 142 4.07 -4.31 9.65
N GLU A 143 3.86 -4.16 10.96
CA GLU A 143 3.56 -5.30 11.85
C GLU A 143 2.34 -6.10 11.38
N ASN A 144 1.31 -5.40 10.90
CA ASN A 144 0.09 -6.02 10.41
C ASN A 144 0.27 -6.73 9.08
N PHE A 145 0.99 -6.14 8.12
CA PHE A 145 1.27 -6.84 6.85
C PHE A 145 2.24 -8.01 7.03
N GLU A 146 3.18 -7.94 7.97
CA GLU A 146 3.99 -9.09 8.36
C GLU A 146 3.11 -10.21 8.95
N LYS A 147 2.09 -9.86 9.74
CA LYS A 147 1.15 -10.85 10.28
C LYS A 147 0.40 -11.60 9.17
N VAL A 148 0.02 -10.92 8.08
CA VAL A 148 -0.63 -11.53 6.90
C VAL A 148 0.27 -12.61 6.29
N VAL A 149 1.53 -12.27 5.98
CA VAL A 149 2.44 -13.19 5.27
C VAL A 149 2.97 -14.33 6.14
N ARG A 150 2.72 -14.29 7.46
CA ARG A 150 3.03 -15.36 8.42
C ARG A 150 1.88 -16.32 8.66
N GLN A 151 0.67 -16.04 8.17
CA GLN A 151 -0.45 -16.95 8.33
C GLN A 151 -0.32 -18.15 7.38
N ASP A 152 -0.60 -19.34 7.90
CA ASP A 152 -0.68 -20.56 7.09
C ASP A 152 -2.06 -20.68 6.42
N ASN A 153 -2.12 -21.34 5.26
CA ASN A 153 -3.37 -21.66 4.54
C ASN A 153 -4.25 -20.46 4.15
N VAL A 154 -3.63 -19.29 3.92
CA VAL A 154 -4.32 -18.12 3.38
C VAL A 154 -4.50 -18.25 1.87
N ASP A 155 -5.60 -17.71 1.35
CA ASP A 155 -5.84 -17.64 -0.08
C ASP A 155 -4.76 -16.83 -0.81
N LEU A 156 -4.55 -17.16 -2.08
CA LEU A 156 -3.47 -16.59 -2.89
C LEU A 156 -3.56 -15.06 -2.99
N LEU A 157 -4.77 -14.50 -3.13
CA LEU A 157 -4.95 -13.07 -3.32
C LEU A 157 -4.63 -12.30 -2.05
N THR A 158 -5.05 -12.79 -0.88
CA THR A 158 -4.75 -12.17 0.42
C THR A 158 -3.26 -12.23 0.73
N LEU A 159 -2.60 -13.36 0.47
CA LEU A 159 -1.15 -13.49 0.62
C LEU A 159 -0.39 -12.54 -0.32
N GLU A 160 -0.83 -12.44 -1.57
CA GLU A 160 -0.23 -11.55 -2.56
C GLU A 160 -0.40 -10.06 -2.18
N LYS A 161 -1.61 -9.66 -1.73
CA LYS A 161 -1.86 -8.32 -1.18
C LYS A 161 -0.94 -8.03 0.02
N GLY A 162 -0.77 -9.01 0.91
CA GLY A 162 0.13 -8.93 2.06
C GLY A 162 1.56 -8.56 1.65
N TYR A 163 2.16 -9.31 0.73
CA TYR A 163 3.50 -9.01 0.22
C TYR A 163 3.58 -7.68 -0.53
N TRP A 164 2.58 -7.36 -1.36
CA TRP A 164 2.53 -6.11 -2.11
C TRP A 164 2.51 -4.88 -1.18
N PHE A 165 1.66 -4.89 -0.15
CA PHE A 165 1.58 -3.78 0.80
C PHE A 165 2.76 -3.75 1.78
N LEU A 166 3.32 -4.91 2.12
CA LEU A 166 4.56 -5.00 2.88
C LEU A 166 5.71 -4.31 2.15
N GLY A 167 5.88 -4.58 0.84
CA GLY A 167 6.90 -3.92 0.02
C GLY A 167 6.70 -2.41 -0.07
N ASN A 168 5.46 -1.95 -0.25
CA ASN A 168 5.15 -0.52 -0.24
C ASN A 168 5.38 0.15 1.12
N THR A 169 5.18 -0.59 2.21
CA THR A 169 5.41 -0.07 3.57
C THR A 169 6.90 0.05 3.86
N TYR A 170 7.69 -0.95 3.50
CA TYR A 170 9.15 -0.84 3.53
C TYR A 170 9.67 0.32 2.70
N PHE A 171 9.09 0.54 1.51
CA PHE A 171 9.47 1.67 0.66
C PHE A 171 9.14 3.02 1.32
N GLN A 172 7.98 3.18 1.98
CA GLN A 172 7.68 4.39 2.77
C GLN A 172 8.67 4.62 3.92
N LEU A 173 9.16 3.53 4.53
CA LEU A 173 10.13 3.53 5.61
C LEU A 173 11.58 3.64 5.13
N GLU A 174 11.82 3.85 3.82
CA GLU A 174 13.15 3.94 3.21
C GLU A 174 13.99 2.64 3.34
N ARG A 175 13.33 1.51 3.57
CA ARG A 175 13.91 0.16 3.70
C ARG A 175 13.90 -0.55 2.35
N MET A 176 14.77 -0.12 1.44
CA MET A 176 14.68 -0.46 0.01
C MET A 176 15.01 -1.92 -0.27
N GLU A 177 15.96 -2.52 0.45
CA GLU A 177 16.29 -3.94 0.33
C GLU A 177 15.10 -4.83 0.73
N GLU A 178 14.47 -4.56 1.87
CA GLU A 178 13.28 -5.33 2.30
C GLU A 178 12.08 -5.10 1.39
N ALA A 179 11.94 -3.89 0.83
CA ALA A 179 10.92 -3.59 -0.16
C ALA A 179 11.08 -4.47 -1.41
N GLU A 180 12.30 -4.57 -1.96
CA GLU A 180 12.59 -5.41 -3.13
C GLU A 180 12.24 -6.89 -2.86
N VAL A 181 12.62 -7.41 -1.69
CA VAL A 181 12.31 -8.80 -1.30
C VAL A 181 10.80 -9.03 -1.22
N ALA A 182 10.05 -8.12 -0.60
CA ALA A 182 8.60 -8.24 -0.52
C ALA A 182 7.92 -8.18 -1.91
N PHE A 183 8.39 -7.28 -2.80
CA PHE A 183 7.90 -7.25 -4.18
C PHE A 183 8.25 -8.51 -4.97
N ARG A 184 9.43 -9.09 -4.76
CA ARG A 184 9.82 -10.38 -5.35
C ARG A 184 8.87 -11.49 -4.93
N ASN A 185 8.54 -11.58 -3.64
CA ASN A 185 7.57 -12.56 -3.15
C ASN A 185 6.18 -12.37 -3.79
N ALA A 186 5.69 -11.13 -3.92
CA ALA A 186 4.44 -10.85 -4.62
C ALA A 186 4.50 -11.24 -6.12
N TYR A 187 5.65 -11.00 -6.78
CA TYR A 187 5.88 -11.39 -8.17
C TYR A 187 5.83 -12.91 -8.36
N ASP A 188 6.52 -13.66 -7.50
CA ASP A 188 6.67 -15.11 -7.59
C ASP A 188 5.35 -15.87 -7.35
N LEU A 189 4.39 -15.24 -6.66
CA LEU A 189 3.03 -15.77 -6.50
C LEU A 189 2.23 -15.81 -7.81
N ASN A 190 2.69 -15.11 -8.86
CA ASN A 190 2.09 -15.10 -10.20
C ASN A 190 0.58 -14.73 -10.21
N GLY A 191 0.15 -13.89 -9.27
CA GLY A 191 -1.23 -13.42 -9.14
C GLY A 191 -1.52 -12.07 -9.80
N ALA A 192 -2.50 -11.36 -9.25
CA ALA A 192 -2.99 -10.09 -9.79
C ALA A 192 -1.97 -8.93 -9.62
N TYR A 193 -1.16 -8.98 -8.58
CA TYR A 193 -0.11 -7.98 -8.30
C TYR A 193 1.23 -8.33 -8.95
N SER A 194 1.43 -9.56 -9.44
CA SER A 194 2.72 -10.00 -9.98
C SER A 194 3.32 -9.04 -11.01
N ARG A 195 2.54 -8.57 -11.99
CA ARG A 195 3.04 -7.63 -13.02
C ARG A 195 3.50 -6.30 -12.43
N VAL A 196 2.74 -5.72 -11.49
CA VAL A 196 3.10 -4.44 -10.88
C VAL A 196 4.26 -4.60 -9.91
N ALA A 197 4.31 -5.71 -9.16
CA ALA A 197 5.41 -6.05 -8.29
C ALA A 197 6.73 -6.21 -9.08
N LYS A 198 6.69 -6.82 -10.26
CA LYS A 198 7.83 -6.87 -11.19
C LYS A 198 8.36 -5.49 -11.55
N THR A 199 7.48 -4.52 -11.84
CA THR A 199 7.92 -3.15 -12.16
C THR A 199 8.70 -2.52 -11.00
N TYR A 200 8.24 -2.73 -9.75
CA TYR A 200 8.93 -2.21 -8.57
C TYR A 200 10.23 -2.95 -8.29
N MET A 201 10.24 -4.28 -8.41
CA MET A 201 11.44 -5.10 -8.29
C MET A 201 12.48 -4.73 -9.34
N ASP A 202 12.09 -4.58 -10.61
CA ASP A 202 13.00 -4.16 -11.69
C ASP A 202 13.52 -2.75 -11.43
N ALA A 203 12.68 -1.82 -10.98
CA ALA A 203 13.11 -0.47 -10.66
C ALA A 203 14.06 -0.44 -9.45
N LEU A 204 13.84 -1.24 -8.41
CA LEU A 204 14.73 -1.31 -7.23
C LEU A 204 16.00 -2.15 -7.51
N GLY A 205 15.95 -3.10 -8.44
CA GLY A 205 17.07 -3.96 -8.84
C GLY A 205 17.96 -3.38 -9.95
N ASN A 206 17.40 -2.73 -10.97
CA ASN A 206 18.14 -2.05 -12.05
C ASN A 206 18.93 -0.83 -11.56
N VAL A 207 18.53 -0.30 -10.42
CA VAL A 207 19.25 0.65 -9.58
C VAL A 207 20.68 0.17 -9.23
N GLY A 208 20.97 -1.13 -9.35
CA GLY A 208 22.33 -1.70 -9.26
C GLY A 208 23.02 -2.03 -10.60
N VAL A 209 22.32 -1.92 -11.75
CA VAL A 209 22.81 -2.35 -13.09
C VAL A 209 23.16 -1.17 -14.00
N THR A 210 22.47 -0.02 -13.90
CA THR A 210 22.71 1.17 -14.76
C THR A 210 24.04 1.92 -14.50
N ALA A 211 24.92 1.36 -13.69
CA ALA A 211 26.21 1.95 -13.33
C ALA A 211 27.41 1.07 -13.68
N SER A 212 27.18 -0.03 -14.39
CA SER A 212 28.24 -0.88 -14.96
C SER A 212 28.51 -0.65 -16.45
N GLU A 213 27.92 0.39 -17.04
CA GLU A 213 28.22 0.86 -18.41
C GLU A 213 28.71 2.31 -18.38
#